data_AF-X1SUY1-F1
#
_entry.id   AF-X1SUY1-F1
#
_cell.length_a   1.000
_cell.length_b   1.000
_cell.length_c   1.000
_cell.angle_alpha   90.00
_cell.angle_beta   90.00
_cell.angle_gamma   90.00
#
_symmetry.space_group_name_H-M   'P 1'
#
loop_
_entity.id
_entity.type
_entity.pdbx_description
1 polymer ?
#
loop_
_entity_poly.entity_id
_entity_poly.type
_entity_poly.pdbx_seq_one_letter_code
_entity_poly.pdbx_strand_id
1 'polypeptide(L)' 'MTTYINGVPVAVAPAAHQATHQKGAADALAGTIAVTQVEVGDIVFANNWRFTETENGIALLDEKGNIIRRWENG' A
#
# COMPACT_ATOMS: atom_id res chain seq x y z
N MET A 1 12.44 17.96 22.30
CA MET A 1 12.62 16.97 23.37
C MET A 1 14.06 16.48 23.28
N THR A 2 14.84 16.62 24.36
CA THR A 2 16.27 16.26 24.37
C THR A 2 16.43 14.84 24.92
N THR A 3 17.09 13.96 24.17
CA THR A 3 17.32 12.57 24.59
C THR A 3 18.66 12.46 25.31
N TYR A 4 18.68 11.71 26.41
CA TYR A 4 19.89 11.44 27.18
C TYR A 4 20.18 9.94 27.18
N ILE A 5 21.44 9.56 27.00
CA ILE A 5 21.93 8.20 27.21
C ILE A 5 23.01 8.27 28.28
N ASN A 6 22.81 7.56 29.40
CA ASN A 6 23.70 7.58 30.57
C ASN A 6 24.02 9.00 31.10
N GLY A 7 23.03 9.90 31.09
CA GLY A 7 23.18 11.27 31.60
C GLY A 7 23.90 12.24 30.66
N VAL A 8 24.39 11.77 29.50
CA VAL A 8 24.98 12.63 28.48
C VAL A 8 23.91 12.99 27.45
N PRO A 9 23.74 14.28 27.10
CA PRO A 9 22.81 14.68 26.04
C PRO A 9 23.31 14.13 24.70
N VAL A 10 22.43 13.40 24.01
CA VAL A 10 22.74 12.83 22.70
C VAL A 10 21.79 13.43 21.67
N ALA A 11 22.37 13.96 20.59
CA ALA A 11 21.62 14.34 19.41
C ALA A 11 21.15 13.08 18.69
N VAL A 12 19.94 12.61 18.99
CA VAL A 12 19.30 11.55 18.22
C VAL A 12 18.57 12.22 17.08
N ALA A 13 19.16 12.19 15.88
CA ALA A 13 18.45 12.61 14.68
C ALA A 13 17.19 11.72 14.56
N PRO A 14 16.00 12.30 14.27
CA PRO A 14 14.84 11.48 13.98
C PRO A 14 15.20 10.57 12.81
N ALA A 15 15.18 9.25 13.03
CA ALA A 15 15.23 8.29 11.96
C ALA A 15 13.91 8.41 11.20
N ALA A 16 13.82 9.37 10.28
CA ALA A 16 12.76 9.39 9.29
C ALA A 16 12.88 8.06 8.53
N HIS A 17 11.83 7.24 8.58
CA HIS A 17 11.73 6.09 7.71
C HIS A 17 11.69 6.63 6.28
N GLN A 18 12.85 6.73 5.62
CA GLN A 18 12.91 7.17 4.24
C GLN A 18 12.37 6.03 3.37
N ALA A 19 11.08 6.09 3.05
CA ALA A 19 10.53 5.32 1.95
C ALA A 19 11.13 5.90 0.65
N THR A 20 12.14 5.22 0.10
CA THR A 20 12.73 5.60 -1.19
C THR A 20 11.83 5.08 -2.31
N HIS A 21 11.07 5.96 -2.95
CA HIS A 21 10.44 5.63 -4.23
C HIS A 21 11.46 5.87 -5.34
N GLN A 22 11.88 4.80 -6.04
CA GLN A 22 12.56 4.98 -7.32
C GLN A 22 11.61 5.73 -8.24
N LYS A 23 12.08 6.86 -8.81
CA LYS A 23 11.34 7.65 -9.81
C LYS A 23 10.81 6.69 -10.87
N GLY A 24 9.49 6.54 -10.93
CA GLY A 24 8.80 5.57 -11.76
C GLY A 24 9.27 5.63 -13.21
N ALA A 25 10.04 4.63 -13.62
CA ALA A 25 9.96 4.19 -15.00
C ALA A 25 8.59 3.53 -15.16
N ALA A 26 7.91 3.78 -16.28
CA ALA A 26 6.73 2.99 -16.62
C ALA A 26 7.18 1.52 -16.64
N ASP A 27 6.62 0.72 -15.73
CA ASP A 27 6.85 -0.72 -15.77
C ASP A 27 6.24 -1.22 -17.08
N ALA A 28 7.00 -2.01 -17.84
CA ALA A 28 6.46 -2.58 -19.05
C ALA A 28 5.35 -3.53 -18.61
N LEU A 29 4.09 -3.15 -18.86
CA LEU A 29 2.93 -4.04 -18.73
C LEU A 29 3.06 -5.14 -19.78
N ALA A 30 4.00 -6.07 -19.56
CA ALA A 30 4.23 -7.26 -20.35
C ALA A 30 3.18 -8.29 -19.95
N GLY A 31 1.96 -8.03 -20.37
CA GLY A 31 0.81 -8.86 -20.09
C GLY A 31 -0.42 -8.00 -20.22
N THR A 32 -1.31 -8.38 -21.11
CA THR A 32 -2.70 -7.97 -21.05
C THR A 32 -3.17 -8.24 -19.62
N ILE A 33 -3.22 -7.19 -18.79
CA ILE A 33 -3.88 -7.33 -17.50
C ILE A 33 -5.30 -7.70 -17.89
N ALA A 34 -5.75 -8.90 -17.53
CA ALA A 34 -7.17 -9.17 -17.43
C ALA A 34 -7.63 -8.28 -16.26
N VAL A 35 -7.79 -6.98 -16.54
CA VAL A 35 -8.20 -5.99 -15.56
C VAL A 35 -9.64 -6.36 -15.30
N THR A 36 -9.87 -7.13 -14.25
CA THR A 36 -11.12 -7.03 -13.51
C THR A 36 -11.19 -5.55 -13.14
N GLN A 37 -11.98 -4.79 -13.90
CA GLN A 37 -12.05 -3.33 -13.96
C GLN A 37 -11.56 -2.66 -12.66
N VAL A 38 -10.38 -2.00 -12.70
CA VAL A 38 -9.88 -1.17 -11.59
C VAL A 38 -10.74 0.08 -11.54
N GLU A 39 -11.36 0.33 -10.39
CA GLU A 39 -12.28 1.45 -10.21
C GLU A 39 -11.54 2.64 -9.58
N VAL A 40 -12.09 3.85 -9.78
CA VAL A 40 -11.56 5.05 -9.12
C VAL A 40 -11.76 4.88 -7.62
N GLY A 41 -10.66 4.86 -6.86
CA GLY A 41 -10.67 4.61 -5.41
C GLY A 41 -10.00 3.30 -5.01
N ASP A 42 -9.72 2.40 -5.96
CA ASP A 42 -8.96 1.18 -5.69
C ASP A 42 -7.53 1.50 -5.24
N ILE A 43 -7.06 0.79 -4.22
CA ILE A 43 -5.63 0.74 -3.86
C ILE A 43 -5.05 -0.54 -4.48
N VAL A 44 -4.19 -0.38 -5.48
CA VAL A 44 -3.58 -1.49 -6.24
C VAL A 44 -2.13 -1.70 -5.82
N PHE A 45 -1.77 -2.97 -5.58
CA PHE A 45 -0.42 -3.39 -5.23
C PHE A 45 0.36 -3.87 -6.45
N ALA A 46 1.70 -3.86 -6.38
CA ALA A 46 2.57 -4.26 -7.49
C ALA A 46 2.38 -5.72 -7.95
N ASN A 47 1.81 -6.58 -7.11
CA ASN A 47 1.46 -7.97 -7.43
C ASN A 47 0.03 -8.13 -7.99
N ASN A 48 -0.60 -7.05 -8.43
CA ASN A 48 -1.98 -6.98 -8.93
C ASN A 48 -3.07 -7.32 -7.90
N TRP A 49 -2.74 -7.40 -6.61
CA TRP A 49 -3.77 -7.42 -5.58
C TRP A 49 -4.39 -6.03 -5.44
N ARG A 50 -5.64 -5.96 -4.97
CA ARG A 50 -6.29 -4.66 -4.75
C ARG A 50 -7.21 -4.63 -3.55
N PHE A 51 -7.26 -3.49 -2.87
CA PHE A 51 -8.39 -3.12 -2.03
C PHE A 51 -9.39 -2.33 -2.85
N THR A 52 -10.67 -2.71 -2.78
CA THR A 52 -11.78 -2.04 -3.47
C THR A 52 -12.90 -1.75 -2.48
N GLU A 53 -13.60 -0.64 -2.69
CA GLU A 53 -14.80 -0.31 -1.94
C GLU A 53 -15.96 -1.22 -2.41
N THR A 54 -16.80 -1.62 -1.47
CA THR A 54 -18.01 -2.38 -1.73
C THR A 54 -19.17 -1.63 -1.09
N GLU A 55 -20.40 -1.94 -1.50
CA GLU A 55 -21.61 -1.26 -0.99
C GLU A 55 -21.64 -1.09 0.54
N ASN A 56 -21.10 -2.06 1.30
CA ASN A 56 -21.09 -2.05 2.77
C ASN A 56 -19.70 -2.11 3.40
N GLY A 57 -18.63 -1.75 2.69
CA GLY A 57 -17.29 -1.77 3.28
C GLY A 57 -16.17 -1.94 2.26
N ILE A 58 -15.19 -2.79 2.55
CA ILE A 58 -14.00 -2.98 1.71
C ILE A 58 -13.71 -4.46 1.45
N ALA A 59 -13.15 -4.76 0.28
CA ALA A 59 -12.71 -6.10 -0.09
C ALA A 59 -11.26 -6.13 -0.60
N LEU A 60 -10.53 -7.19 -0.25
CA LEU A 60 -9.23 -7.54 -0.82
C LEU A 60 -9.45 -8.54 -1.94
N LEU A 61 -8.99 -8.21 -3.15
CA LEU A 61 -9.04 -9.07 -4.32
C LEU A 61 -7.63 -9.54 -4.72
N ASP A 62 -7.55 -10.77 -5.21
CA ASP A 62 -6.33 -11.33 -5.82
C ASP A 62 -6.08 -10.79 -7.24
N GLU A 63 -5.01 -11.23 -7.87
CA GLU A 63 -4.62 -10.82 -9.23
C GLU A 63 -5.62 -11.21 -10.31
N LYS A 64 -6.58 -12.09 -10.00
CA LYS A 64 -7.65 -12.55 -10.90
C LYS A 64 -8.99 -11.88 -10.60
N GLY A 65 -9.04 -10.99 -9.60
CA GLY A 65 -10.26 -10.32 -9.16
C GLY A 65 -11.13 -11.13 -8.22
N ASN A 66 -10.67 -12.27 -7.69
CA ASN A 66 -11.42 -13.02 -6.69
C ASN A 66 -11.30 -12.34 -5.33
N ILE A 67 -12.41 -12.27 -4.60
CA ILE A 67 -12.40 -11.76 -3.22
C ILE A 67 -11.70 -12.79 -2.32
N ILE A 68 -10.56 -12.39 -1.77
CA ILE A 68 -9.82 -13.16 -0.76
C ILE A 68 -10.34 -12.83 0.64
N ARG A 69 -10.77 -11.58 0.86
CA ARG A 69 -11.34 -11.14 2.14
C ARG A 69 -12.28 -9.96 1.98
N ARG A 70 -13.30 -9.90 2.84
CA ARG A 70 -14.23 -8.78 2.94
C ARG A 70 -14.33 -8.30 4.39
N TRP A 71 -14.48 -6.99 4.56
CA TRP A 71 -14.81 -6.34 5.82
C TRP A 71 -16.03 -5.46 5.59
N GLU A 72 -17.08 -5.73 6.36
CA GLU A 72 -18.35 -5.02 6.26
C GLU A 72 -18.49 -4.09 7.47
N ASN A 73 -19.10 -2.93 7.25
CA ASN A 73 -19.55 -2.04 8.30
C ASN A 73 -20.81 -2.66 8.89
N GLY A 74 -20.71 -3.18 10.11
CA GLY A 74 -21.83 -3.78 10.84
C GLY A 74 -22.92 -2.80 11.26
#